data_AF-A0A3D4X3G0-F1
#
_entry.id   AF-A0A3D4X3G0-F1
#
_cell.length_a   1.000
_cell.length_b   1.000
_cell.length_c   1.000
_cell.angle_alpha   90.00
_cell.angle_beta   90.00
_cell.angle_gamma   90.00
#
_symmetry.space_group_name_H-M   'P 1'
#
loop_
_entity.id
_entity.type
_entity.pdbx_description
1 polymer ?
#
loop_
_entity_poly.entity_id
_entity_poly.type
_entity_poly.pdbx_seq_one_letter_code
_entity_poly.pdbx_strand_id
1 'polypeptide(L)'
;MFLRFKPDGANEDTLYEFRPDKTPVNRATIAEKLYSKATGERRTWEQLKSDALQGGIAARRVALWVAMTDQHPLLRIEDIPDFQAGALVMEYSKEELRRMRAGLADSDAMLDAEKGAVLAQLDRDIETAPVGSDEPDPEPEVEVEEPGKGTVAVEPQTEAWTS
;
A
#
# COMPACT_ATOMS: atom_id res chain seq x y z
N MET A 1 2.86 -0.96 -3.44
CA MET A 1 2.78 0.49 -3.70
C MET A 1 1.34 0.97 -3.58
N PHE A 2 1.13 2.28 -3.46
CA PHE A 2 -0.18 2.91 -3.42
C PHE A 2 -0.27 4.06 -4.41
N LEU A 3 -1.47 4.25 -4.96
CA LEU A 3 -1.85 5.40 -5.76
C LEU A 3 -2.77 6.28 -4.92
N ARG A 4 -2.27 7.45 -4.55
CA ARG A 4 -3.04 8.50 -3.89
C ARG A 4 -3.71 9.35 -4.96
N PHE A 5 -5.02 9.26 -5.02
CA PHE A 5 -5.84 9.92 -6.02
C PHE A 5 -6.77 10.93 -5.37
N LYS A 6 -6.68 12.18 -5.82
CA LYS A 6 -7.55 13.28 -5.41
C LYS A 6 -8.34 13.80 -6.62
N PRO A 7 -9.57 13.33 -6.86
CA PRO A 7 -10.38 13.83 -7.96
C PRO A 7 -10.67 15.33 -7.81
N ASP A 8 -10.95 16.01 -8.92
CA ASP A 8 -11.26 17.44 -8.91
C ASP A 8 -12.52 17.72 -8.08
N GLY A 9 -12.44 18.70 -7.18
CA GLY A 9 -13.51 19.02 -6.23
C GLY A 9 -13.67 18.05 -5.04
N ALA A 10 -12.83 17.02 -4.90
CA ALA A 10 -12.85 16.15 -3.73
C ALA A 10 -12.06 16.75 -2.55
N ASN A 11 -12.61 16.58 -1.34
CA ASN A 11 -11.97 17.04 -0.11
C ASN A 11 -10.94 16.05 0.45
N GLU A 12 -11.06 14.77 0.07
CA GLU A 12 -10.27 13.67 0.63
C GLU A 12 -9.56 12.88 -0.47
N ASP A 13 -8.39 12.38 -0.14
CA ASP A 13 -7.59 11.54 -1.02
C ASP A 13 -8.06 10.08 -0.88
N THR A 14 -8.23 9.38 -2.01
CA THR A 14 -8.46 7.94 -2.01
C THR A 14 -7.15 7.21 -2.29
N LEU A 15 -6.86 6.20 -1.46
CA LEU A 15 -5.71 5.32 -1.65
C LEU A 15 -6.16 4.05 -2.38
N TYR A 16 -5.52 3.77 -3.51
CA TYR A 16 -5.67 2.52 -4.25
C TYR A 16 -4.38 1.72 -4.16
N GLU A 17 -4.48 0.51 -3.62
CA GLU A 17 -3.32 -0.38 -3.54
C GLU A 17 -2.97 -0.92 -4.93
N PHE A 18 -1.71 -0.77 -5.33
CA PHE A 18 -1.18 -1.28 -6.58
C PHE A 18 -0.14 -2.37 -6.29
N ARG A 19 -0.50 -3.62 -6.61
CA ARG A 19 0.31 -4.83 -6.38
C ARG A 19 0.75 -5.43 -7.71
N PRO A 20 1.81 -4.89 -8.35
CA PRO A 20 2.19 -5.32 -9.67
C PRO A 20 2.61 -6.79 -9.74
N ASP A 21 3.29 -7.28 -8.70
CA ASP A 21 3.82 -8.64 -8.66
C ASP A 21 2.72 -9.70 -8.46
N LYS A 22 1.54 -9.26 -7.99
CA LYS A 22 0.35 -10.09 -7.83
C LYS A 22 -0.67 -9.90 -8.95
N THR A 23 -0.38 -9.04 -9.92
CA THR A 23 -1.31 -8.75 -11.01
C THR A 23 -1.36 -9.95 -11.98
N PRO A 24 -2.55 -10.50 -12.28
CA PRO A 24 -2.66 -11.62 -13.22
C PRO A 24 -2.09 -11.26 -14.60
N VAL A 25 -1.42 -12.22 -15.25
CA VAL A 25 -0.73 -12.02 -16.54
C VAL A 25 -1.62 -11.36 -17.59
N ASN A 26 -2.88 -11.80 -17.72
CA ASN A 26 -3.82 -11.21 -18.68
C ASN A 26 -4.05 -9.71 -18.42
N ARG A 27 -4.17 -9.30 -17.16
CA ARG A 27 -4.36 -7.90 -16.79
C ARG A 27 -3.09 -7.08 -17.03
N ALA A 28 -1.93 -7.63 -16.69
CA ALA A 28 -0.63 -7.01 -16.98
C ALA A 28 -0.44 -6.78 -18.48
N THR A 29 -0.74 -7.78 -19.33
CA THR A 29 -0.67 -7.65 -20.80
C THR A 29 -1.64 -6.61 -21.36
N ILE A 30 -2.84 -6.48 -20.78
CA ILE A 30 -3.79 -5.42 -21.18
C ILE A 30 -3.21 -4.06 -20.80
N ALA A 31 -2.70 -3.90 -19.57
CA ALA A 31 -2.07 -2.67 -19.11
C ALA A 31 -0.89 -2.25 -20.00
N GLU A 32 -0.01 -3.18 -20.39
CA GLU A 32 1.09 -2.92 -21.33
C GLU A 32 0.59 -2.35 -22.67
N LYS A 33 -0.48 -2.94 -23.23
CA LYS A 33 -1.08 -2.48 -24.49
C LYS A 33 -1.68 -1.08 -24.34
N LEU A 34 -2.40 -0.84 -23.25
CA LEU A 34 -2.98 0.48 -22.96
C LEU A 34 -1.90 1.53 -22.81
N TYR A 35 -0.84 1.21 -22.06
CA TYR A 35 0.27 2.12 -21.84
C TYR A 35 1.03 2.41 -23.13
N SER A 36 1.34 1.37 -23.91
CA SER A 36 1.99 1.53 -25.23
C SER A 36 1.18 2.40 -26.18
N LYS A 37 -0.16 2.23 -26.18
CA LYS A 37 -1.07 3.06 -26.99
C LYS A 37 -1.04 4.52 -26.54
N ALA A 38 -1.01 4.78 -25.23
CA ALA A 38 -1.00 6.13 -24.69
C ALA A 38 0.31 6.88 -24.99
N THR A 39 1.45 6.18 -25.04
CA THR A 39 2.75 6.79 -25.34
C THR A 39 3.11 6.78 -26.82
N GLY A 40 2.41 5.99 -27.65
CA GLY A 40 2.74 5.82 -29.08
C GLY A 40 3.98 4.94 -29.34
N GLU A 41 4.46 4.24 -28.32
CA GLU A 41 5.68 3.43 -28.36
C GLU A 41 5.44 2.08 -27.69
N ARG A 42 6.25 1.06 -28.02
CA ARG A 42 6.17 -0.21 -27.31
C ARG A 42 6.70 -0.04 -25.88
N ARG A 43 5.85 -0.29 -24.90
CA ARG A 43 6.17 -0.27 -23.47
C ARG A 43 5.91 -1.62 -22.82
N THR A 44 6.71 -1.94 -21.81
CA THR A 44 6.61 -3.18 -21.02
C THR A 44 5.98 -2.93 -19.65
N TRP A 45 5.61 -4.01 -18.97
CA TRP A 45 5.06 -3.98 -17.62
C TRP A 45 6.04 -3.39 -16.62
N GLU A 46 7.31 -3.77 -16.73
CA GLU A 46 8.39 -3.21 -15.90
C GLU A 46 8.55 -1.71 -16.10
N GLN A 47 8.47 -1.25 -17.36
CA GLN A 47 8.52 0.18 -17.68
C GLN A 47 7.31 0.91 -17.12
N LEU A 48 6.11 0.32 -17.17
CA LEU A 48 4.92 0.93 -16.57
C LEU A 48 5.12 1.18 -15.07
N LYS A 49 5.65 0.20 -14.33
CA LYS A 49 5.91 0.33 -12.88
C LYS A 49 6.91 1.46 -12.60
N SER A 50 8.04 1.44 -13.31
CA SER A 50 9.10 2.46 -13.18
C SER A 50 8.59 3.85 -13.53
N ASP A 51 7.91 4.00 -14.67
CA ASP A 51 7.47 5.29 -15.17
C ASP A 51 6.32 5.84 -14.31
N ALA A 52 5.48 4.98 -13.71
CA ALA A 52 4.46 5.41 -12.75
C ALA A 52 5.07 5.99 -11.46
N LEU A 53 6.13 5.35 -10.93
CA LEU A 53 6.89 5.86 -9.78
C LEU A 53 7.51 7.22 -10.10
N GLN A 54 8.12 7.35 -11.28
CA GLN A 54 8.82 8.57 -11.72
C GLN A 54 7.90 9.74 -12.10
N GLY A 55 6.58 9.52 -12.17
CA GLY A 55 5.63 10.60 -12.48
C GLY A 55 5.08 10.65 -13.88
N GLY A 56 5.28 9.60 -14.68
CA GLY A 56 4.64 9.47 -15.98
C GLY A 56 3.11 9.45 -15.84
N ILE A 57 2.44 10.50 -16.30
CA ILE A 57 0.97 10.65 -16.19
C ILE A 57 0.24 9.46 -16.83
N ALA A 58 0.66 9.06 -18.04
CA ALA A 58 0.09 7.91 -18.74
C ALA A 58 0.30 6.61 -17.96
N ALA A 59 1.48 6.41 -17.37
CA ALA A 59 1.79 5.23 -16.57
C ALA A 59 0.95 5.19 -15.28
N ARG A 60 0.86 6.32 -14.56
CA ARG A 60 0.03 6.44 -13.35
C ARG A 60 -1.45 6.21 -13.64
N ARG A 61 -1.98 6.75 -14.74
CA ARG A 61 -3.36 6.51 -15.16
C ARG A 61 -3.65 5.03 -15.40
N VAL A 62 -2.74 4.33 -16.09
CA VAL A 62 -2.90 2.89 -16.32
C VAL A 62 -2.72 2.09 -15.03
N ALA A 63 -1.77 2.47 -14.16
CA ALA A 63 -1.60 1.84 -12.85
C ALA A 63 -2.87 2.00 -11.97
N LEU A 64 -3.51 3.17 -12.01
CA LEU A 64 -4.79 3.42 -11.33
C LEU A 64 -5.89 2.53 -11.86
N TRP A 65 -6.00 2.38 -13.18
CA TRP A 65 -6.93 1.43 -13.77
C TRP A 65 -6.67 0.00 -13.27
N VAL A 66 -5.41 -0.45 -13.25
CA VAL A 66 -5.08 -1.79 -12.72
C VAL A 66 -5.54 -1.92 -11.26
N ALA A 67 -5.20 -0.95 -10.41
CA ALA A 67 -5.56 -0.98 -8.99
C ALA A 67 -7.08 -1.02 -8.76
N MET A 68 -7.85 -0.22 -9.51
CA MET A 68 -9.31 -0.20 -9.39
C MET A 68 -9.99 -1.47 -9.92
N THR A 69 -9.38 -2.16 -10.90
CA THR A 69 -9.97 -3.39 -11.48
C THR A 69 -9.95 -4.60 -10.56
N ASP A 70 -9.25 -4.55 -9.42
CA ASP A 70 -9.37 -5.56 -8.38
C ASP A 70 -10.77 -5.55 -7.75
N GLN A 71 -11.34 -4.37 -7.54
CA GLN A 71 -12.68 -4.19 -6.96
C GLN A 71 -13.76 -4.04 -8.04
N HIS A 72 -13.38 -3.56 -9.24
CA HIS A 72 -14.28 -3.31 -10.36
C HIS A 72 -13.81 -4.03 -11.63
N PRO A 73 -14.04 -5.36 -11.76
CA PRO A 73 -13.49 -6.15 -12.87
C PRO A 73 -13.94 -5.73 -14.27
N LEU A 74 -15.06 -5.01 -14.37
CA LEU A 74 -15.63 -4.52 -15.64
C LEU A 74 -15.21 -3.08 -15.98
N LEU A 75 -14.40 -2.44 -15.14
CA LEU A 75 -13.94 -1.07 -15.33
C LEU A 75 -13.09 -0.95 -16.59
N ARG A 76 -13.44 -0.02 -17.47
CA ARG A 76 -12.64 0.28 -18.67
C ARG A 76 -11.72 1.46 -18.40
N ILE A 77 -10.66 1.58 -19.20
CA ILE A 77 -9.69 2.68 -19.05
C ILE A 77 -10.32 4.06 -19.32
N GLU A 78 -11.35 4.10 -20.17
CA GLU A 78 -12.12 5.29 -20.49
C GLU A 78 -13.02 5.74 -19.33
N ASP A 79 -13.33 4.83 -18.40
CA ASP A 79 -14.14 5.13 -17.21
C ASP A 79 -13.29 5.73 -16.08
N ILE A 80 -11.96 5.75 -16.23
CA ILE A 80 -11.07 6.47 -15.30
C ILE A 80 -11.31 7.97 -15.47
N PRO A 81 -11.68 8.68 -14.39
CA PRO A 81 -11.96 10.10 -14.45
C PRO A 81 -10.75 10.88 -14.96
N ASP A 82 -11.00 12.00 -15.64
CA ASP A 82 -9.95 12.94 -15.96
C ASP A 82 -9.44 13.60 -14.67
N PHE A 83 -8.14 13.87 -14.61
CA PHE A 83 -7.51 14.44 -13.43
C PHE A 83 -6.32 15.31 -13.78
N GLN A 84 -6.10 16.34 -12.96
CA GLN A 84 -4.96 17.23 -13.12
C GLN A 84 -3.65 16.48 -12.89
N ALA A 85 -2.55 16.91 -13.53
CA ALA A 85 -1.27 16.19 -13.47
C ALA A 85 -0.76 15.90 -12.03
N GLY A 86 -1.09 16.77 -11.06
CA GLY A 86 -0.73 16.60 -9.65
C GLY A 86 -1.74 15.86 -8.78
N ALA A 87 -2.91 15.50 -9.32
CA ALA A 87 -4.00 14.85 -8.58
C ALA A 87 -3.77 13.35 -8.33
N LEU A 88 -2.78 12.75 -9.02
CA LEU A 88 -2.44 11.34 -8.88
C LEU A 88 -0.95 11.18 -8.57
N VAL A 89 -0.66 10.68 -7.39
CA VAL A 89 0.70 10.42 -6.90
C VAL A 89 0.84 8.94 -6.59
N MET A 90 2.00 8.36 -6.92
CA MET A 90 2.32 7.00 -6.52
C MET A 90 3.36 7.03 -5.42
N GLU A 91 3.13 6.25 -4.38
CA GLU A 91 3.97 6.16 -3.19
C GLU A 91 4.26 4.70 -2.82
N TYR A 92 5.38 4.48 -2.15
CA TYR A 92 5.73 3.15 -1.67
C TYR A 92 4.87 2.76 -0.47
N SER A 93 4.58 1.47 -0.37
CA SER A 93 4.03 0.91 0.86
C SER A 93 5.10 0.88 1.96
N LYS A 94 4.65 0.78 3.22
CA LYS A 94 5.52 0.60 4.37
C LYS A 94 6.45 -0.60 4.22
N GLU A 95 5.94 -1.72 3.70
CA GLU A 95 6.74 -2.93 3.46
C GLU A 95 7.86 -2.71 2.44
N GLU A 96 7.57 -2.04 1.32
CA GLU A 96 8.57 -1.75 0.28
C GLU A 96 9.68 -0.86 0.81
N LEU A 97 9.34 0.17 1.60
CA LEU A 97 10.33 1.03 2.24
C LEU A 97 11.20 0.27 3.24
N ARG A 98 10.63 -0.68 4.00
CA ARG A 98 11.42 -1.57 4.87
C ARG A 98 12.39 -2.44 4.07
N ARG A 99 11.97 -2.99 2.92
CA ARG A 99 12.86 -3.77 2.04
C ARG A 99 13.98 -2.90 1.46
N MET A 100 13.67 -1.67 1.04
CA MET A 100 14.67 -0.70 0.56
C MET A 100 15.68 -0.35 1.66
N ARG A 101 15.18 -0.12 2.88
CA ARG A 101 16.02 0.15 4.06
C ARG A 101 16.94 -1.03 4.37
N ALA A 102 16.42 -2.26 4.39
CA ALA A 102 17.22 -3.46 4.64
C ALA A 102 18.30 -3.65 3.57
N GLY A 103 17.93 -3.54 2.28
CA GLY A 103 18.89 -3.65 1.18
C GLY A 103 19.97 -2.57 1.22
N LEU A 104 19.63 -1.35 1.62
CA LEU A 104 20.62 -0.29 1.81
C LEU A 104 21.53 -0.56 3.02
N ALA A 105 20.96 -1.04 4.14
CA ALA A 105 21.71 -1.39 5.34
C ALA A 105 22.75 -2.48 5.08
N ASP A 106 22.46 -3.42 4.18
CA ASP A 106 23.36 -4.51 3.80
C ASP A 106 24.31 -4.15 2.64
N SER A 107 24.15 -2.96 2.03
CA SER A 107 24.96 -2.54 0.88
C SER A 107 26.26 -1.86 1.31
N ASP A 108 27.37 -2.28 0.71
CA ASP A 108 28.70 -1.64 0.82
C ASP A 108 28.95 -0.58 -0.27
N ALA A 109 27.94 -0.25 -1.09
CA ALA A 109 28.09 0.64 -2.24
C ALA A 109 28.14 2.14 -1.86
N MET A 110 27.82 2.49 -0.61
CA MET A 110 27.79 3.87 -0.11
C MET A 110 28.69 4.04 1.10
N LEU A 111 29.21 5.26 1.27
CA LEU A 111 29.95 5.63 2.47
C LEU A 111 29.01 5.69 3.68
N ASP A 112 29.50 5.28 4.85
CA ASP A 112 28.70 5.18 6.08
C ASP A 112 27.97 6.49 6.44
N ALA A 113 28.62 7.64 6.23
CA ALA A 113 28.05 8.95 6.51
C ALA A 113 26.84 9.28 5.62
N GLU A 114 26.90 8.93 4.33
CA GLU A 114 25.81 9.16 3.38
C GLU A 114 24.67 8.16 3.61
N LYS A 115 25.03 6.92 3.91
CA LYS A 115 24.11 5.83 4.24
C LYS A 115 23.26 6.16 5.46
N GLY A 116 23.85 6.72 6.52
CA GLY A 116 23.12 7.13 7.73
C GLY A 116 22.00 8.15 7.45
N ALA A 117 22.26 9.14 6.59
CA ALA A 117 21.26 10.15 6.24
C ALA A 117 20.08 9.56 5.45
N VAL A 118 20.36 8.66 4.50
CA VAL A 118 19.33 8.00 3.69
C VAL A 118 18.51 7.02 4.52
N LEU A 119 19.15 6.23 5.40
CA LEU A 119 18.43 5.34 6.32
C LEU A 119 17.49 6.11 7.24
N ALA A 120 17.92 7.25 7.79
CA ALA A 120 17.08 8.10 8.62
C ALA A 120 15.90 8.71 7.85
N GLN A 121 16.07 8.98 6.55
CA GLN A 121 14.94 9.41 5.70
C GLN A 121 13.97 8.26 5.46
N LEU A 122 14.47 7.07 5.13
CA LEU A 122 13.63 5.88 4.95
C LEU A 122 12.85 5.55 6.23
N ASP A 123 13.44 5.71 7.41
CA ASP A 123 12.75 5.52 8.69
C ASP A 123 11.54 6.47 8.85
N ARG A 124 11.70 7.75 8.50
CA ARG A 124 10.57 8.72 8.49
C ARG A 124 9.51 8.37 7.46
N ASP A 125 9.93 7.94 6.27
CA ASP A 125 8.99 7.57 5.21
C ASP A 125 8.21 6.31 5.62
N ILE A 126 8.86 5.34 6.27
CA ILE A 126 8.22 4.12 6.82
C ILE A 126 7.12 4.51 7.81
N GLU A 127 7.36 5.44 8.74
CA GLU A 127 6.38 5.82 9.76
C GLU A 127 5.08 6.36 9.15
N THR A 128 5.19 7.12 8.05
CA THR A 128 4.07 7.82 7.42
C THR A 128 3.44 7.07 6.24
N ALA A 129 4.11 6.03 5.74
CA ALA A 129 3.65 5.27 4.58
C ALA A 129 2.41 4.41 4.89
N PRO A 130 1.53 4.23 3.89
CA PRO A 130 0.38 3.34 4.00
C PRO A 130 0.79 1.87 4.23
N VAL A 131 0.02 1.20 5.08
CA VAL A 131 0.14 -0.24 5.37
C VAL A 131 -0.50 -1.03 4.21
N GLY A 132 0.26 -1.96 3.63
CA GLY A 132 -0.22 -2.84 2.56
C GLY A 132 -1.15 -3.93 3.06
N SER A 133 -1.99 -4.49 2.20
CA SER A 133 -2.87 -5.62 2.56
C SER A 133 -2.11 -6.93 2.85
N ASP A 134 -0.83 -6.98 2.48
CA ASP A 134 0.07 -8.11 2.68
C ASP A 134 0.87 -8.03 3.99
N GLU A 135 0.79 -6.91 4.71
CA GLU A 135 1.40 -6.79 6.03
C GLU A 135 0.57 -7.60 7.04
N PRO A 136 1.17 -8.54 7.81
CA PRO A 136 0.41 -9.24 8.85
C PRO A 136 -0.16 -8.21 9.81
N ASP A 137 -1.44 -8.35 10.17
CA ASP A 137 -2.09 -7.52 11.18
C ASP A 137 -1.18 -7.44 12.40
N PRO A 138 -0.90 -6.24 12.96
CA PRO A 138 -0.18 -6.16 14.22
C PRO A 138 -0.97 -7.02 15.21
N GLU A 139 -0.31 -8.05 15.76
CA GLU A 139 -0.95 -8.89 16.77
C GLU A 139 -1.58 -7.96 17.80
N PRO A 140 -2.87 -8.17 18.17
CA PRO A 140 -3.52 -7.30 19.12
C PRO A 140 -2.62 -7.20 20.33
N GLU A 141 -2.26 -5.97 20.73
CA GLU A 141 -1.54 -5.74 21.98
C GLU A 141 -2.34 -6.48 23.05
N VAL A 142 -1.78 -7.60 23.53
CA VAL A 142 -2.41 -8.37 24.58
C VAL A 142 -2.41 -7.42 25.77
N GLU A 143 -3.58 -6.83 26.06
CA GLU A 143 -3.80 -6.12 27.32
C GLU A 143 -3.41 -7.10 28.41
N VAL A 144 -2.25 -6.89 28.99
CA VAL A 144 -1.80 -7.63 30.15
C VAL A 144 -2.71 -7.16 31.28
N GLU A 145 -3.84 -7.86 31.48
CA GLU A 145 -4.64 -7.69 32.69
C GLU A 145 -3.71 -7.87 33.88
N GLU A 146 -3.48 -6.78 34.62
CA GLU A 146 -2.72 -6.83 35.86
C GLU A 146 -3.36 -7.85 36.81
N PRO A 147 -2.65 -8.90 37.25
CA PRO A 147 -3.21 -9.88 38.15
C PRO A 147 -3.24 -9.27 39.56
N GLY A 148 -4.36 -8.67 39.98
CA GLY A 148 -4.33 -7.95 41.25
C GLY A 148 -5.61 -7.39 41.84
N LYS A 149 -6.80 -7.98 41.61
CA LYS A 149 -7.98 -7.66 42.44
C LYS A 149 -8.59 -8.89 43.09
N GLY A 150 -7.84 -9.43 44.07
CA GLY A 150 -8.40 -10.34 45.06
C GLY A 150 -9.36 -9.58 45.98
N THR A 151 -10.65 -9.59 45.64
CA THR A 151 -11.72 -9.34 46.62
C THR A 151 -12.49 -10.64 46.79
N VAL A 152 -12.17 -11.35 47.86
CA VAL A 152 -12.88 -12.56 48.28
C VAL A 152 -14.21 -12.12 48.88
N ALA A 153 -15.30 -12.36 48.17
CA ALA A 153 -16.64 -12.39 48.75
C ALA A 153 -17.14 -13.83 48.67
N VAL A 154 -16.99 -14.54 49.78
CA VAL A 154 -17.64 -15.83 50.05
C VAL A 154 -19.07 -15.51 50.48
N GLU A 155 -20.06 -15.96 49.72
CA GLU A 155 -21.36 -16.28 50.28
C GLU A 155 -21.79 -17.68 49.83
N PRO A 156 -22.10 -18.58 50.77
CA PRO A 156 -22.42 -19.97 50.48
C PRO A 156 -23.85 -20.12 49.95
N GLN A 157 -23.96 -20.93 48.89
CA GLN A 157 -25.22 -21.51 48.44
C GLN A 157 -25.76 -22.49 49.50
N THR A 158 -27.05 -22.35 49.79
CA THR A 158 -27.91 -23.44 50.29
C THR A 158 -29.12 -23.44 49.37
N GLU A 159 -29.25 -24.45 48.49
CA GLU A 159 -30.19 -25.59 48.64
C GLU A 159 -31.66 -25.11 48.74
N ALA A 160 -32.66 -25.60 48.01
CA ALA A 160 -32.89 -26.96 47.56
C ALA A 160 -34.21 -27.03 46.74
N TRP A 161 -34.19 -27.91 45.73
CA TRP A 161 -35.23 -28.88 45.36
C TRP A 161 -36.36 -28.51 44.38
N THR A 162 -36.44 -29.43 43.42
CA THR A 162 -37.43 -29.72 42.37
C THR A 162 -38.86 -29.93 42.87
N SER A 163 -39.83 -29.47 42.08
CA SER A 163 -40.84 -30.34 41.44
C SER A 163 -41.61 -29.61 40.35
#